data_AF-N1JEM4-F1
#
_entry.id   AF-N1JEM4-F1
#
_cell.length_a   1.000
_cell.length_b   1.000
_cell.length_c   1.000
_cell.angle_alpha   90.00
_cell.angle_beta   90.00
_cell.angle_gamma   90.00
#
_symmetry.space_group_name_H-M   'P 1'
#
loop_
_entity.id
_entity.type
_entity.pdbx_description
1 polymer ?
#
loop_
_entity_poly.entity_id
_entity_poly.type
_entity_poly.pdbx_seq_one_letter_code
_entity_poly.pdbx_strand_id
1 'polypeptide(L)'
;MYSQVVVISILAATVSSSVIGSLLPIATTGLSALQQGQDSPLDLALSLTDKRANDDKGKDAAKGKDATATAADAGGAGGNVFGKCVPKMIFVGGLGNRPATEFTFQSSDPICSEGQQEALNPNIITNHIKDVVNTKCDATDAGKALVADAIVKVAALKDRNQATADTWNQALGLA
;
A
#
# COMPACT_ATOMS: atom_id res chain seq x y z
N MET A 1 -43.94 25.05 -2.00
CA MET A 1 -44.40 23.74 -1.49
C MET A 1 -43.77 22.67 -2.38
N TYR A 2 -43.17 21.69 -1.73
CA TYR A 2 -42.27 20.67 -2.24
C TYR A 2 -42.92 19.76 -3.30
N SER A 3 -42.13 19.29 -4.26
CA SER A 3 -41.83 17.85 -4.46
C SER A 3 -41.35 17.59 -5.89
N GLN A 4 -40.04 17.53 -6.10
CA GLN A 4 -39.44 16.86 -7.25
C GLN A 4 -38.96 15.49 -6.75
N VAL A 5 -39.80 14.47 -6.93
CA VAL A 5 -39.42 13.08 -6.73
C VAL A 5 -38.58 12.69 -7.94
N VAL A 6 -37.25 12.84 -7.83
CA VAL A 6 -36.32 12.23 -8.79
C VAL A 6 -36.24 10.75 -8.44
N VAL A 7 -36.96 9.95 -9.23
CA VAL A 7 -36.94 8.49 -9.20
C VAL A 7 -35.56 8.03 -9.65
N ILE A 8 -34.76 7.51 -8.71
CA ILE A 8 -33.46 6.90 -8.96
C ILE A 8 -33.71 5.51 -9.56
N SER A 9 -33.61 5.40 -10.88
CA SER A 9 -33.60 4.12 -11.59
C SER A 9 -32.29 3.38 -11.31
N ILE A 10 -32.35 2.39 -10.42
CA ILE A 10 -31.25 1.45 -10.16
C ILE A 10 -31.27 0.41 -11.29
N LEU A 11 -30.33 0.50 -12.24
CA LEU A 11 -30.05 -0.59 -13.17
C LEU A 11 -29.18 -1.63 -12.44
N ALA A 12 -29.80 -2.71 -11.97
CA ALA A 12 -29.09 -3.89 -11.52
C ALA A 12 -28.55 -4.66 -12.74
N ALA A 13 -27.22 -4.65 -12.93
CA ALA A 13 -26.57 -5.50 -13.92
C ALA A 13 -26.47 -6.93 -13.36
N THR A 14 -27.31 -7.83 -13.88
CA THR A 14 -27.25 -9.27 -13.64
C THR A 14 -26.04 -9.86 -14.35
N VAL A 15 -25.09 -10.43 -13.61
CA VAL A 15 -24.03 -11.29 -14.18
C VAL A 15 -24.63 -12.65 -14.52
N SER A 16 -24.89 -12.88 -15.81
CA SER A 16 -25.33 -14.18 -16.30
C SER A 16 -24.14 -15.15 -16.38
N SER A 17 -24.27 -16.29 -15.70
CA SER A 17 -23.34 -17.41 -15.76
C SER A 17 -23.40 -18.09 -17.13
N SER A 18 -22.24 -18.42 -17.70
CA SER A 18 -22.12 -19.38 -18.81
C SER A 18 -21.17 -20.49 -18.41
N VAL A 19 -21.75 -21.60 -17.96
CA VAL A 19 -21.09 -22.91 -17.89
C VAL A 19 -20.93 -23.45 -19.31
N ILE A 20 -19.70 -23.77 -19.72
CA ILE A 20 -19.45 -24.52 -20.94
C ILE A 20 -18.83 -25.85 -20.53
N GLY A 21 -19.70 -26.86 -20.40
CA GLY A 21 -19.30 -28.25 -20.45
C GLY A 21 -19.52 -28.77 -21.86
N SER A 22 -18.44 -29.12 -22.55
CA SER A 22 -18.50 -29.93 -23.77
C SER A 22 -17.34 -30.93 -23.77
N LEU A 23 -17.73 -32.21 -23.79
CA LEU A 23 -16.89 -33.40 -23.84
C LEU A 23 -16.28 -33.59 -25.26
N LEU A 24 -14.95 -33.79 -25.32
CA LEU A 24 -14.09 -34.68 -26.13
C LEU A 24 -14.63 -35.37 -27.43
N PRO A 25 -13.80 -35.62 -28.49
CA PRO A 25 -12.65 -36.54 -28.39
C PRO A 25 -11.36 -36.27 -29.23
N ILE A 26 -10.27 -36.78 -28.63
CA ILE A 26 -8.98 -37.33 -29.11
C ILE A 26 -8.72 -37.42 -30.63
N ALA A 27 -7.58 -36.86 -31.08
CA ALA A 27 -6.71 -37.47 -32.09
C ALA A 27 -5.25 -37.15 -31.79
N THR A 28 -4.43 -38.21 -31.75
CA THR A 28 -3.01 -38.25 -31.38
C THR A 28 -2.14 -38.05 -32.62
N THR A 29 -1.00 -37.35 -32.47
CA THR A 29 0.30 -37.53 -33.16
C THR A 29 1.15 -36.29 -32.80
N GLY A 30 2.29 -36.35 -32.13
CA GLY A 30 3.01 -37.44 -31.52
C GLY A 30 4.08 -36.82 -30.63
N LEU A 31 4.31 -37.42 -29.46
CA LEU A 31 5.54 -37.23 -28.71
C LEU A 31 6.09 -38.63 -28.47
N SER A 32 7.14 -38.98 -29.21
CA SER A 32 7.85 -40.24 -29.05
C SER A 32 8.52 -40.28 -27.67
N ALA A 33 8.20 -41.35 -26.93
CA ALA A 33 9.04 -42.21 -26.07
C ALA A 33 10.23 -41.56 -25.32
N LEU A 34 10.36 -41.72 -24.00
CA LEU A 34 10.79 -43.00 -23.40
C LEU A 34 10.01 -43.42 -22.15
N GLN A 35 9.98 -44.73 -21.99
CA GLN A 35 9.12 -45.58 -21.21
C GLN A 35 9.97 -46.30 -20.12
N GLN A 36 9.33 -46.56 -18.96
CA GLN A 36 9.60 -47.61 -17.96
C GLN A 36 10.68 -47.47 -16.86
N GLY A 37 10.22 -47.74 -15.62
CA GLY A 37 11.00 -48.15 -14.43
C GLY A 37 10.52 -47.48 -13.13
N GLN A 38 9.33 -47.82 -12.61
CA GLN A 38 9.13 -48.68 -11.42
C GLN A 38 9.86 -48.28 -10.12
N ASP A 39 9.03 -47.90 -9.14
CA ASP A 39 9.11 -48.23 -7.70
C ASP A 39 10.38 -47.86 -6.91
N SER A 40 10.36 -46.66 -6.31
CA SER A 40 10.91 -46.38 -4.97
C SER A 40 10.44 -44.98 -4.50
N PRO A 41 9.61 -44.84 -3.45
CA PRO A 41 9.41 -43.54 -2.82
C PRO A 41 10.69 -43.16 -2.06
N LEU A 42 11.43 -42.18 -2.57
CA LEU A 42 12.44 -41.50 -1.79
C LEU A 42 11.72 -40.57 -0.82
N ASP A 43 11.43 -41.12 0.36
CA ASP A 43 11.03 -40.40 1.57
C ASP A 43 12.06 -39.30 1.87
N LEU A 44 11.75 -38.05 1.53
CA LEU A 44 12.48 -36.90 2.04
C LEU A 44 11.85 -36.49 3.38
N ALA A 45 12.16 -37.28 4.41
CA ALA A 45 11.82 -36.97 5.80
C ALA A 45 12.63 -35.74 6.25
N LEU A 46 12.02 -34.56 6.21
CA LEU A 46 12.55 -33.39 6.92
C LEU A 46 12.23 -33.56 8.42
N SER A 47 13.22 -34.05 9.15
CA SER A 47 13.22 -34.11 10.61
C SER A 47 13.10 -32.70 11.20
N LEU A 48 11.92 -32.35 11.70
CA LEU A 48 11.73 -31.26 12.65
C LEU A 48 11.15 -31.87 13.92
N THR A 49 12.02 -32.24 14.84
CA THR A 49 11.63 -32.37 16.25
C THR A 49 12.70 -31.72 17.08
N ASP A 50 12.41 -30.54 17.62
CA ASP A 50 12.57 -30.35 19.05
C ASP A 50 11.54 -29.35 19.60
N LYS A 51 11.35 -29.47 20.89
CA LYS A 51 10.09 -29.42 21.60
C LYS A 51 9.89 -28.07 22.31
N ARG A 52 8.62 -27.63 22.25
CA ARG A 52 7.82 -26.78 23.16
C ARG A 52 8.47 -26.01 24.33
N ALA A 53 7.85 -24.83 24.49
CA ALA A 53 7.55 -24.09 25.72
C ALA A 53 8.67 -23.20 26.26
N ASN A 54 8.48 -21.88 26.10
CA ASN A 54 9.10 -20.89 26.97
C ASN A 54 7.98 -20.22 27.76
N ASP A 55 8.12 -20.26 29.07
CA ASP A 55 7.16 -19.90 30.10
C ASP A 55 6.89 -18.39 30.11
N ASP A 56 5.62 -18.02 30.02
CA ASP A 56 5.15 -16.64 30.16
C ASP A 56 4.92 -16.33 31.65
N LYS A 57 5.89 -15.65 32.29
CA LYS A 57 5.66 -14.91 33.54
C LYS A 57 6.61 -13.72 33.65
N GLY A 58 6.05 -12.52 33.57
CA GLY A 58 6.73 -11.28 33.95
C GLY A 58 5.89 -10.05 33.68
N LYS A 59 4.88 -9.80 34.52
CA LYS A 59 4.22 -8.50 34.65
C LYS A 59 5.25 -7.47 35.13
N ASP A 60 5.21 -6.24 34.61
CA ASP A 60 4.88 -5.04 35.40
C ASP A 60 4.97 -3.75 34.57
N ALA A 61 4.11 -2.81 34.96
CA ALA A 61 3.68 -1.64 34.22
C ALA A 61 4.35 -0.33 34.68
N ALA A 62 4.43 0.67 33.79
CA ALA A 62 4.25 2.11 34.07
C ALA A 62 4.44 2.89 32.75
N LYS A 63 3.38 3.42 32.12
CA LYS A 63 2.73 4.73 32.34
C LYS A 63 3.67 5.92 32.17
N GLY A 64 3.57 6.53 30.98
CA GLY A 64 3.99 7.90 30.68
C GLY A 64 3.13 8.41 29.52
N LYS A 65 1.89 8.82 29.83
CA LYS A 65 1.07 9.64 28.93
C LYS A 65 1.58 11.07 29.11
N ASP A 66 2.08 11.68 28.04
CA ASP A 66 2.02 13.12 27.78
C ASP A 66 2.48 13.35 26.33
N ALA A 67 1.54 13.24 25.40
CA ALA A 67 1.65 13.84 24.08
C ALA A 67 0.27 14.40 23.74
N THR A 68 0.09 15.68 24.02
CA THR A 68 -0.95 16.50 23.40
C THR A 68 -0.60 16.64 21.92
N ALA A 69 -0.91 15.60 21.13
CA ALA A 69 -0.88 15.65 19.68
C ALA A 69 -2.28 16.06 19.19
N THR A 70 -2.53 17.36 19.14
CA THR A 70 -3.67 17.90 18.39
C THR A 70 -3.20 18.27 16.98
N ALA A 71 -3.25 17.26 16.11
CA ALA A 71 -3.55 17.35 14.69
C ALA A 71 -4.17 15.97 14.36
N ALA A 72 -5.47 15.82 14.62
CA ALA A 72 -6.55 16.12 13.68
C ALA A 72 -6.53 15.15 12.49
N ASP A 73 -7.69 14.54 12.34
CA ASP A 73 -8.05 13.43 11.48
C ASP A 73 -7.94 13.72 9.98
N ALA A 74 -7.53 12.67 9.25
CA ALA A 74 -8.08 12.21 7.98
C ALA A 74 -7.42 10.83 7.73
N GLY A 75 -8.03 9.64 7.76
CA GLY A 75 -9.40 9.14 7.69
C GLY A 75 -9.33 7.87 6.81
N GLY A 76 -9.88 6.68 7.05
CA GLY A 76 -10.53 6.04 8.18
C GLY A 76 -10.45 4.50 7.97
N ALA A 77 -10.98 3.76 8.95
CA ALA A 77 -11.13 2.29 9.03
C ALA A 77 -9.84 1.45 9.15
N GLY A 78 -9.27 1.45 10.35
CA GLY A 78 -8.07 0.71 10.76
C GLY A 78 -7.16 1.67 11.51
N GLY A 79 -6.50 1.24 12.59
CA GLY A 79 -5.46 2.09 13.20
C GLY A 79 -4.49 2.58 12.12
N ASN A 80 -3.92 3.79 12.28
CA ASN A 80 -3.05 4.39 11.25
C ASN A 80 -2.02 3.36 10.77
N VAL A 81 -2.21 2.85 9.55
CA VAL A 81 -1.39 1.76 8.99
C VAL A 81 0.05 2.21 8.76
N PHE A 82 0.28 3.53 8.79
CA PHE A 82 1.57 4.20 8.71
C PHE A 82 2.22 4.46 10.08
N GLY A 83 1.66 3.90 11.16
CA GLY A 83 2.20 4.01 12.52
C GLY A 83 2.18 5.46 13.02
N LYS A 84 3.36 6.02 13.30
CA LYS A 84 3.50 7.40 13.81
C LYS A 84 3.59 8.48 12.74
N CYS A 85 3.63 8.10 11.46
CA CYS A 85 3.74 9.06 10.36
C CYS A 85 2.39 9.31 9.70
N VAL A 86 2.24 10.49 9.09
CA VAL A 86 1.19 10.85 8.16
C VAL A 86 1.85 11.16 6.81
N PRO A 87 2.11 10.18 5.94
CA PRO A 87 2.91 10.35 4.71
C PRO A 87 2.21 11.18 3.62
N LYS A 88 1.62 12.33 3.95
CA LYS A 88 0.94 13.27 3.06
C LYS A 88 1.96 14.08 2.27
N MET A 89 1.74 14.19 0.96
CA MET A 89 2.54 14.96 0.02
C MET A 89 1.90 16.33 -0.21
N ILE A 90 2.74 17.36 -0.30
CA ILE A 90 2.38 18.72 -0.66
C ILE A 90 3.18 19.18 -1.89
N PHE A 91 2.63 20.14 -2.64
CA PHE A 91 3.30 20.78 -3.77
C PHE A 91 3.22 22.29 -3.59
N VAL A 92 4.33 22.90 -3.16
CA VAL A 92 4.35 24.28 -2.69
C VAL A 92 5.51 25.06 -3.31
N GLY A 93 5.26 26.35 -3.58
CA GLY A 93 6.24 27.25 -4.16
C GLY A 93 7.08 27.97 -3.11
N GLY A 94 8.27 28.43 -3.50
CA GLY A 94 9.06 29.36 -2.70
C GLY A 94 9.86 28.76 -1.54
N LEU A 95 10.11 27.45 -1.56
CA LEU A 95 10.95 26.80 -0.55
C LEU A 95 12.45 27.03 -0.82
N GLY A 96 13.28 27.06 0.23
CA GLY A 96 14.74 27.09 0.09
C GLY A 96 15.31 28.34 -0.60
N ASN A 97 14.68 29.51 -0.40
CA ASN A 97 14.98 30.76 -1.12
C ASN A 97 14.72 30.70 -2.65
N ARG A 98 13.92 29.74 -3.13
CA ARG A 98 13.46 29.72 -4.53
C ARG A 98 12.33 30.73 -4.75
N PRO A 99 12.05 31.12 -6.01
CA PRO A 99 10.89 31.96 -6.32
C PRO A 99 9.57 31.30 -5.88
N ALA A 100 8.57 32.11 -5.50
CA ALA A 100 7.24 31.62 -5.14
C ALA A 100 6.54 30.85 -6.26
N THR A 101 6.98 31.02 -7.51
CA THR A 101 6.48 30.32 -8.70
C THR A 101 7.24 29.01 -8.99
N GLU A 102 8.29 28.70 -8.24
CA GLU A 102 9.04 27.46 -8.36
C GLU A 102 8.54 26.47 -7.30
N PHE A 103 7.71 25.54 -7.74
CA PHE A 103 7.06 24.57 -6.89
C PHE A 103 7.87 23.28 -6.76
N THR A 104 7.91 22.76 -5.55
CA THR A 104 8.58 21.52 -5.21
C THR A 104 7.64 20.64 -4.41
N PHE A 105 7.88 19.34 -4.49
CA PHE A 105 7.20 18.37 -3.66
C PHE A 105 7.90 18.26 -2.31
N GLN A 106 7.11 18.15 -1.25
CA GLN A 106 7.57 17.83 0.10
C GLN A 106 6.55 16.95 0.82
N SER A 107 6.91 16.43 1.99
CA SER A 107 5.91 15.91 2.91
C SER A 107 5.45 17.02 3.88
N SER A 108 4.16 17.02 4.25
CA SER A 108 3.69 17.86 5.35
C SER A 108 3.98 17.25 6.73
N ASP A 109 4.37 15.98 6.78
CA ASP A 109 4.70 15.29 8.02
C ASP A 109 6.16 15.53 8.41
N PRO A 110 6.44 15.98 9.64
CA PRO A 110 7.79 16.30 10.08
C PRO A 110 8.76 15.11 10.04
N ILE A 111 8.28 13.88 10.28
CA ILE A 111 9.11 12.67 10.26
C ILE A 111 9.43 12.30 8.81
N CYS A 112 8.43 12.33 7.92
CA CYS A 112 8.56 12.08 6.49
C CYS A 112 9.26 13.21 5.71
N SER A 113 9.55 14.35 6.33
CA SER A 113 10.36 15.43 5.76
C SER A 113 11.79 15.47 6.31
N GLU A 114 12.11 14.65 7.31
CA GLU A 114 13.44 14.66 7.93
C GLU A 114 14.53 14.29 6.92
N GLY A 115 15.54 15.15 6.79
CA GLY A 115 16.67 14.92 5.90
C GLY A 115 16.35 15.04 4.40
N GLN A 116 15.17 15.53 4.01
CA GLN A 116 14.89 15.91 2.62
C GLN A 116 15.02 17.40 2.38
N GLN A 117 15.73 17.72 1.31
CA GLN A 117 15.65 19.03 0.66
C GLN A 117 14.45 19.06 -0.29
N GLU A 118 14.27 20.17 -1.02
CA GLU A 118 13.14 20.33 -1.91
C GLU A 118 13.20 19.36 -3.11
N ALA A 119 12.16 18.54 -3.28
CA ALA A 119 12.11 17.58 -4.38
C ALA A 119 11.39 18.17 -5.61
N LEU A 120 12.15 18.50 -6.66
CA LEU A 120 11.57 18.92 -7.95
C LEU A 120 10.90 17.75 -8.70
N ASN A 121 11.33 16.51 -8.45
CA ASN A 121 10.81 15.31 -9.10
C ASN A 121 9.95 14.51 -8.09
N PRO A 122 8.68 14.20 -8.41
CA PRO A 122 7.80 13.48 -7.50
C PRO A 122 8.34 12.09 -7.14
N ASN A 123 9.05 11.42 -8.05
CA ASN A 123 9.61 10.09 -7.77
C ASN A 123 10.75 10.12 -6.72
N ILE A 124 11.37 11.29 -6.47
CA ILE A 124 12.39 11.43 -5.41
C ILE A 124 11.69 11.45 -4.04
N ILE A 125 10.69 12.33 -3.87
CA ILE A 125 9.96 12.45 -2.61
C ILE A 125 9.19 11.17 -2.26
N THR A 126 8.58 10.48 -3.24
CA THR A 126 7.85 9.24 -2.95
C THR A 126 8.77 8.13 -2.46
N ASN A 127 9.98 8.03 -3.03
CA ASN A 127 10.98 7.07 -2.57
C ASN A 127 11.50 7.42 -1.18
N HIS A 128 11.74 8.70 -0.89
CA HIS A 128 12.09 9.11 0.46
C HIS A 128 10.99 8.76 1.47
N ILE A 129 9.74 9.15 1.20
CA ILE A 129 8.63 8.87 2.11
C ILE A 129 8.52 7.36 2.36
N LYS A 130 8.67 6.52 1.33
CA LYS A 130 8.74 5.07 1.48
C LYS A 130 9.86 4.62 2.43
N ASP A 131 11.06 5.16 2.27
CA ASP A 131 12.20 4.78 3.11
C ASP A 131 11.95 5.16 4.58
N VAL A 132 11.38 6.35 4.84
CA VAL A 132 10.99 6.76 6.19
C VAL A 132 9.85 5.89 6.73
N VAL A 133 8.82 5.61 5.93
CA VAL A 133 7.71 4.72 6.30
C VAL A 133 8.21 3.33 6.70
N ASN A 134 9.19 2.80 5.97
CA ASN A 134 9.77 1.49 6.25
C ASN A 134 10.63 1.43 7.50
N THR A 135 11.31 2.52 7.86
CA THR A 135 12.41 2.49 8.85
C THR A 135 12.17 3.32 10.09
N LYS A 136 11.32 4.35 10.01
CA LYS A 136 11.10 5.34 11.06
C LYS A 136 9.65 5.44 11.50
N CYS A 137 8.68 4.95 10.73
CA CYS A 137 7.27 5.21 11.04
C CYS A 137 6.58 4.12 11.86
N ASP A 138 7.23 2.97 12.08
CA ASP A 138 6.59 1.78 12.67
C ASP A 138 5.33 1.35 11.89
N ALA A 139 5.38 1.51 10.57
CA ALA A 139 4.26 1.19 9.69
C ALA A 139 4.02 -0.32 9.62
N THR A 140 2.75 -0.69 9.55
CA THR A 140 2.31 -2.06 9.26
C THR A 140 2.68 -2.46 7.83
N ASP A 141 2.72 -3.76 7.55
CA ASP A 141 2.99 -4.24 6.18
C ASP A 141 1.94 -3.76 5.17
N ALA A 142 0.68 -3.59 5.61
CA ALA A 142 -0.37 -2.99 4.81
C ALA A 142 -0.06 -1.52 4.45
N GLY A 143 0.46 -0.74 5.41
CA GLY A 143 0.87 0.65 5.17
C GLY A 143 2.05 0.74 4.19
N LYS A 144 3.05 -0.14 4.34
CA LYS A 144 4.18 -0.22 3.41
C LYS A 144 3.74 -0.61 2.00
N ALA A 145 2.81 -1.55 1.88
CA ALA A 145 2.25 -1.95 0.59
C ALA A 145 1.48 -0.80 -0.08
N LEU A 146 0.64 -0.06 0.66
CA LEU A 146 -0.06 1.12 0.15
C LEU A 146 0.90 2.18 -0.40
N VAL A 147 2.02 2.42 0.30
CA VAL A 147 3.05 3.36 -0.18
C VAL A 147 3.73 2.85 -1.45
N ALA A 148 4.03 1.55 -1.54
CA ALA A 148 4.58 0.96 -2.76
C ALA A 148 3.62 1.09 -3.95
N ASP A 149 2.32 0.87 -3.75
CA ASP A 149 1.30 1.04 -4.78
C ASP A 149 1.12 2.51 -5.19
N ALA A 150 1.20 3.44 -4.23
CA ALA A 150 1.12 4.87 -4.50
C ALA A 150 2.31 5.35 -5.36
N ILE A 151 3.51 4.79 -5.17
CA ILE A 151 4.67 5.06 -6.06
C ILE A 151 4.35 4.70 -7.50
N VAL A 152 3.74 3.53 -7.74
CA VAL A 152 3.40 3.09 -9.10
C VAL A 152 2.42 4.06 -9.76
N LYS A 153 1.41 4.52 -9.01
CA LYS A 153 0.43 5.51 -9.50
C LYS A 153 1.09 6.84 -9.85
N VAL A 154 1.92 7.38 -8.97
CA VAL A 154 2.66 8.65 -9.22
C VAL A 154 3.61 8.51 -10.41
N ALA A 155 4.34 7.40 -10.50
CA ALA A 155 5.28 7.15 -11.58
C ALA A 155 4.60 7.04 -12.96
N ALA A 156 3.33 6.60 -13.00
CA ALA A 156 2.53 6.50 -14.21
C ALA A 156 2.07 7.87 -14.74
N LEU A 157 1.85 8.86 -13.86
CA LEU A 157 1.38 10.19 -14.27
C LEU A 157 2.39 10.95 -15.14
N LYS A 158 3.68 10.83 -14.84
CA LYS A 158 4.77 11.65 -15.44
C LYS A 158 4.65 13.17 -15.23
N ASP A 159 3.61 13.61 -14.52
CA ASP A 159 3.35 15.01 -14.20
C ASP A 159 4.12 15.50 -12.98
N ARG A 160 4.39 16.81 -12.96
CA ARG A 160 5.10 17.52 -11.88
C ARG A 160 4.27 18.72 -11.38
N ASN A 161 3.03 18.44 -10.98
CA ASN A 161 2.07 19.46 -10.55
C ASN A 161 1.27 19.00 -9.31
N GLN A 162 0.31 19.81 -8.87
CA GLN A 162 -0.54 19.53 -7.72
C GLN A 162 -1.31 18.20 -7.84
N ALA A 163 -1.76 17.83 -9.04
CA ALA A 163 -2.49 16.57 -9.24
C ALA A 163 -1.64 15.34 -8.92
N THR A 164 -0.31 15.44 -9.04
CA THR A 164 0.62 14.39 -8.60
C THR A 164 0.57 14.21 -7.07
N ALA A 165 0.57 15.30 -6.31
CA ALA A 165 0.44 15.24 -4.85
C ALA A 165 -0.95 14.75 -4.42
N ASP A 166 -2.00 15.18 -5.12
CA ASP A 166 -3.37 14.74 -4.86
C ASP A 166 -3.54 13.24 -5.13
N THR A 167 -2.97 12.73 -6.23
CA THR A 167 -3.01 11.29 -6.56
C THR A 167 -2.30 10.46 -5.50
N TRP A 168 -1.16 10.93 -5.01
CA TRP A 168 -0.46 10.30 -3.89
C TRP A 168 -1.33 10.28 -2.63
N ASN A 169 -1.89 11.43 -2.24
CA ASN A 169 -2.71 11.55 -1.03
C ASN A 169 -3.97 10.68 -1.11
N GLN A 170 -4.66 10.68 -2.25
CA GLN A 170 -5.81 9.80 -2.49
C GLN A 170 -5.44 8.32 -2.43
N ALA A 171 -4.29 7.92 -2.99
CA ALA A 171 -3.83 6.54 -2.94
C ALA A 171 -3.57 6.04 -1.50
N LEU A 172 -3.23 6.95 -0.59
CA LEU A 172 -2.97 6.64 0.82
C LEU A 172 -4.17 6.89 1.74
N GLY A 173 -5.29 7.40 1.21
CA GLY A 173 -6.46 7.78 2.01
C GLY A 173 -6.28 9.09 2.81
N LEU A 174 -5.41 10.00 2.36
CA LEU A 174 -5.02 11.24 3.05
C LEU A 174 -5.51 12.51 2.33
N ALA A 175 -6.47 12.37 1.42
CA ALA A 175 -7.02 13.45 0.59
C ALA A 175 -7.81 14.46 1.41
#